data_AF-A0A182PW15-F1
#
_entry.id   AF-A0A182PW15-F1
#
_cell.length_a   1.000
_cell.length_b   1.000
_cell.length_c   1.000
_cell.angle_alpha   90.00
_cell.angle_beta   90.00
_cell.angle_gamma   90.00
#
_symmetry.space_group_name_H-M   'P 1'
#
loop_
_entity.id
_entity.type
_entity.pdbx_description
1 polymer ?
#
loop_
_entity_poly.entity_id
_entity_poly.type
_entity_poly.pdbx_seq_one_letter_code
_entity_poly.pdbx_strand_id
1 'polypeptide(L)'
;MLPSDATVHYRRVNNQRREAGRTLVLLWRRGSNVLTASQLMVTRDERIRLVNGYNLEISELEPQDAGDYVCQISDKVNKDQVHTVEILGKL
;
A
#
# COMPACT_ATOMS: atom_id res chain seq x y z
N MET A 1 5.48 -0.74 23.39
CA MET A 1 5.64 -1.83 22.40
C MET A 1 4.30 -1.99 21.69
N LEU A 2 4.23 -1.76 20.38
CA LEU A 2 3.05 -2.16 19.61
C LEU A 2 2.87 -3.68 19.74
N PRO A 3 1.63 -4.21 19.65
CA PRO A 3 1.43 -5.64 19.52
C PRO A 3 2.23 -6.14 18.31
N SER A 4 3.05 -7.19 18.48
CA SER A 4 3.88 -7.77 17.42
C SER A 4 3.07 -8.43 16.29
N ASP A 5 1.74 -8.45 16.42
CA ASP A 5 0.76 -8.95 15.45
C ASP A 5 -0.03 -7.82 14.73
N ALA A 6 0.30 -6.55 14.98
CA ALA A 6 -0.38 -5.43 14.31
C ALA A 6 -0.15 -5.49 12.78
N THR A 7 -1.25 -5.55 12.04
CA THR A 7 -1.27 -5.56 10.57
C THR A 7 -2.03 -4.34 10.06
N VAL A 8 -1.47 -3.60 9.10
CA VAL A 8 -2.18 -2.53 8.40
C VAL A 8 -2.56 -3.01 7.01
N HIS A 9 -3.83 -2.84 6.67
CA HIS A 9 -4.33 -3.04 5.32
C HIS A 9 -4.65 -1.68 4.69
N TYR A 10 -3.91 -1.33 3.65
CA TYR A 10 -4.23 -0.18 2.84
C TYR A 10 -5.27 -0.56 1.80
N ARG A 11 -6.49 -0.05 1.98
CA ARG A 11 -7.56 -0.21 1.00
C ARG A 11 -7.49 0.91 -0.02
N ARG A 12 -7.53 0.53 -1.30
CA ARG A 12 -7.87 1.47 -2.37
C ARG A 12 -9.21 2.14 -2.03
N VAL A 13 -9.22 3.47 -1.88
CA VAL A 13 -10.45 4.22 -1.69
C VAL A 13 -10.80 4.80 -3.04
N ASN A 14 -11.57 4.08 -3.85
CA ASN A 14 -12.33 4.74 -4.89
C ASN A 14 -13.59 3.97 -5.28
N ASN A 15 -14.66 4.73 -5.24
CA ASN A 15 -16.03 4.48 -5.65
C ASN A 15 -16.14 4.25 -7.18
N GLN A 16 -15.37 3.32 -7.73
CA GLN A 16 -15.52 2.87 -9.11
C GLN A 16 -15.66 1.35 -9.11
N ARG A 17 -16.93 0.93 -9.12
CA ARG A 17 -17.32 -0.39 -9.64
C ARG A 17 -16.50 -0.63 -10.89
N ARG A 18 -15.88 -1.81 -10.99
CA ARG A 18 -15.11 -2.25 -12.16
C ARG A 18 -15.83 -1.82 -13.45
N GLU A 19 -15.42 -0.73 -14.10
CA GLU A 19 -15.67 -0.58 -15.52
C GLU A 19 -14.76 -1.63 -16.15
N ALA A 20 -15.37 -2.74 -16.58
CA ALA A 20 -14.73 -4.01 -16.92
C ALA A 20 -13.83 -3.98 -18.18
N GLY A 21 -13.12 -2.88 -18.44
CA GLY A 21 -12.30 -2.71 -19.65
C GLY A 21 -11.11 -1.75 -19.53
N ARG A 22 -10.66 -1.37 -18.32
CA ARG A 22 -9.47 -0.54 -18.14
C ARG A 22 -8.38 -1.28 -17.36
N THR A 23 -7.20 -1.43 -17.96
CA THR A 23 -5.98 -1.83 -17.26
C THR A 23 -5.60 -0.72 -16.30
N LEU A 24 -5.82 -0.96 -15.01
CA LEU A 24 -5.39 -0.06 -13.96
C LEU A 24 -3.94 -0.40 -13.63
N VAL A 25 -3.02 0.51 -13.96
CA VAL A 25 -1.66 0.39 -13.43
C VAL A 25 -1.73 0.84 -11.99
N LEU A 26 -1.39 -0.08 -11.09
CA LEU A 26 -1.34 0.14 -9.66
C LEU A 26 0.11 0.09 -9.22
N LEU A 27 0.61 1.15 -8.59
CA LEU A 27 1.96 1.19 -8.03
C LEU A 27 1.86 1.60 -6.58
N TRP A 28 2.51 0.84 -5.71
CA TRP A 28 2.74 1.24 -4.33
C TRP A 28 4.16 1.76 -4.17
N ARG A 29 4.33 2.92 -3.56
CA ARG A 29 5.65 3.45 -3.21
C ARG A 29 5.66 4.08 -1.81
N ARG A 30 6.84 4.08 -1.21
CA ARG A 30 7.16 4.84 0.01
C ARG A 30 8.35 5.74 -0.31
N GLY A 31 8.13 7.06 -0.32
CA GLY A 31 9.13 8.00 -0.85
C GLY A 31 9.48 7.70 -2.32
N SER A 32 10.77 7.49 -2.60
CA SER A 32 11.29 7.08 -3.92
C SER A 32 11.30 5.55 -4.13
N ASN A 33 11.04 4.76 -3.10
CA ASN A 33 11.11 3.30 -3.17
C ASN A 33 9.79 2.74 -3.71
N VAL A 34 9.85 2.11 -4.88
CA VAL A 34 8.74 1.34 -5.43
C VAL A 34 8.66 0.01 -4.68
N LEU A 35 7.50 -0.23 -4.05
CA LEU A 35 7.22 -1.48 -3.32
C LEU A 35 6.64 -2.53 -4.26
N THR A 36 5.72 -2.10 -5.12
CA THR A 36 5.06 -2.97 -6.11
C THR A 36 4.83 -2.23 -7.42
N ALA A 37 4.86 -2.97 -8.53
CA ALA A 37 4.43 -2.51 -9.83
C ALA A 37 3.41 -3.52 -10.39
N SER A 38 2.13 -3.13 -10.40
CA SER A 38 1.01 -4.05 -10.60
C SER A 38 1.07 -5.19 -9.57
N GLN A 39 1.09 -6.44 -10.01
CA GLN A 39 1.18 -7.63 -9.14
C GLN A 39 2.64 -8.03 -8.81
N LEU A 40 3.63 -7.36 -9.40
CA LEU A 40 5.03 -7.65 -9.13
C LEU A 40 5.46 -6.99 -7.82
N MET A 41 6.01 -7.79 -6.91
CA MET A 41 6.73 -7.31 -5.74
C MET A 41 8.13 -6.85 -6.14
N VAL A 42 8.45 -5.58 -5.87
CA VAL A 42 9.76 -4.97 -6.15
C VAL A 42 10.62 -4.92 -4.88
N THR A 43 9.97 -4.72 -3.72
CA THR A 43 10.63 -4.80 -2.42
C THR A 43 11.10 -6.22 -2.10
N ARG A 44 12.15 -6.32 -1.28
CA ARG A 44 12.64 -7.58 -0.68
C ARG A 44 12.13 -7.78 0.75
N ASP A 45 11.39 -6.82 1.30
CA ASP A 45 10.79 -6.94 2.63
C ASP A 45 9.64 -7.96 2.57
N GLU A 46 9.86 -9.13 3.16
CA GLU A 46 8.93 -10.27 3.14
C GLU A 46 7.64 -10.00 3.94
N ARG A 47 7.64 -8.98 4.80
CA ARG A 47 6.44 -8.56 5.55
C ARG A 47 5.42 -7.83 4.69
N ILE A 48 5.86 -7.32 3.53
CA ILE A 48 5.04 -6.56 2.60
C ILE A 48 4.43 -7.52 1.57
N ARG A 49 3.10 -7.46 1.40
CA ARG A 49 2.38 -8.30 0.44
C ARG A 49 1.23 -7.57 -0.23
N LEU A 50 0.84 -8.08 -1.40
CA LEU A 50 -0.39 -7.68 -2.09
C LEU A 50 -1.53 -8.63 -1.74
N VAL A 51 -2.57 -8.09 -1.13
CA VAL A 51 -3.82 -8.81 -0.86
C VAL A 51 -4.82 -8.52 -1.96
N ASN A 52 -5.49 -9.56 -2.45
CA ASN A 52 -6.42 -9.51 -3.59
C ASN A 52 -5.80 -8.94 -4.89
N GLY A 53 -4.47 -8.93 -4.98
CA GLY A 53 -3.71 -8.43 -6.13
C GLY A 53 -3.63 -6.90 -6.25
N TYR A 54 -4.06 -6.13 -5.23
CA TYR A 54 -3.99 -4.67 -5.28
C TYR A 54 -3.90 -3.93 -3.94
N ASN A 55 -4.32 -4.51 -2.82
CA ASN A 55 -4.19 -3.85 -1.51
C ASN A 55 -2.80 -4.13 -0.95
N LEU A 56 -2.13 -3.10 -0.44
CA LEU A 56 -0.87 -3.29 0.28
C LEU A 56 -1.16 -3.69 1.72
N GLU A 57 -0.42 -4.68 2.20
CA GLU A 57 -0.46 -5.13 3.58
C GLU A 57 0.96 -5.23 4.10
N ILE A 58 1.14 -4.82 5.36
CA ILE A 58 2.40 -4.93 6.10
C ILE A 58 2.07 -5.66 7.40
N SER A 59 2.66 -6.84 7.59
CA SER A 59 2.61 -7.57 8.86
C SER A 59 3.78 -7.21 9.77
N GLU A 60 3.67 -7.57 11.05
CA GLU A 60 4.75 -7.37 12.03
C GLU A 60 5.23 -5.91 12.04
N LEU A 61 4.31 -4.98 12.24
CA LEU A 61 4.60 -3.55 12.19
C LEU A 61 5.65 -3.13 13.22
N GLU A 62 6.63 -2.40 12.75
CA GLU A 62 7.70 -1.80 13.54
C GLU A 62 7.65 -0.27 13.43
N PRO A 63 8.16 0.49 14.43
CA PRO A 63 8.10 1.96 14.42
C PRO A 63 8.60 2.62 13.11
N GLN A 64 9.59 2.01 12.46
CA GLN A 64 10.13 2.45 11.17
C GLN A 64 9.17 2.29 9.99
N ASP A 65 8.06 1.57 10.12
CA ASP A 65 7.07 1.43 9.05
C ASP A 65 6.16 2.67 8.95
N ALA A 66 6.19 3.56 9.95
CA ALA A 66 5.40 4.78 9.97
C ALA A 66 5.74 5.72 8.79
N GLY A 67 4.74 6.46 8.32
CA GLY A 67 4.86 7.43 7.24
C GLY A 67 3.92 7.18 6.07
N ASP A 68 4.20 7.87 4.97
CA ASP A 68 3.30 7.93 3.81
C ASP A 68 3.60 6.88 2.76
N TYR A 69 2.55 6.15 2.40
CA TYR A 69 2.51 5.17 1.32
C TYR A 69 1.59 5.70 0.23
N VAL A 70 2.10 5.76 -0.99
CA VAL A 70 1.35 6.26 -2.15
C VAL A 70 0.93 5.10 -3.01
N CYS A 71 -0.38 4.99 -3.24
CA CYS A 71 -0.96 4.16 -4.29
C CYS A 71 -1.22 5.05 -5.50
N GLN A 72 -0.46 4.84 -6.57
CA GLN A 72 -0.71 5.49 -7.85
C GLN A 72 -1.63 4.61 -8.68
N ILE A 73 -2.72 5.19 -9.14
CA ILE A 73 -3.69 4.55 -10.02
C ILE A 73 -3.65 5.32 -11.32
N SER A 74 -3.21 4.65 -12.39
CA SER A 74 -3.28 5.23 -13.74
C SER A 74 -4.54 4.73 -14.43
N ASP A 75 -5.53 5.63 -14.61
CA ASP A 75 -6.78 5.33 -15.30
C ASP A 75 -7.20 6.46 -16.26
N LYS A 76 -6.54 6.60 -17.43
CA LYS A 76 -6.64 7.77 -18.34
C LYS A 76 -6.19 9.11 -17.70
N VAL A 77 -6.29 9.25 -16.38
CA VAL A 77 -5.78 10.31 -15.54
C VAL A 77 -4.94 9.65 -14.46
N ASN A 78 -3.71 10.12 -14.25
CA ASN A 78 -2.90 9.64 -13.14
C ASN A 78 -3.43 10.28 -11.85
N LYS A 79 -3.80 9.46 -10.87
CA LYS A 79 -4.20 9.92 -9.54
C LYS A 79 -3.36 9.24 -8.48
N ASP A 80 -2.79 10.06 -7.60
CA ASP A 80 -2.07 9.62 -6.41
C ASP A 80 -3.05 9.57 -5.23
N GLN A 81 -3.10 8.42 -4.55
CA GLN A 81 -3.76 8.26 -3.28
C GLN A 81 -2.69 8.09 -2.20
N VAL A 82 -2.67 8.99 -1.20
CA VAL A 82 -1.74 8.93 -0.07
C VAL A 82 -2.42 8.24 1.10
N HIS A 83 -1.71 7.31 1.73
CA HIS A 83 -2.09 6.64 2.95
C HIS A 83 -0.99 6.82 4.00
N THR A 84 -1.35 7.34 5.17
CA THR A 84 -0.41 7.56 6.27
C THR A 84 -0.57 6.45 7.31
N VAL A 85 0.54 5.82 7.70
CA VAL A 85 0.58 4.99 8.90
C VAL A 85 1.18 5.75 10.05
N GLU A 86 0.39 5.82 11.12
CA GLU A 86 0.80 6.32 12.41
C GLU A 86 0.97 5.13 13.36
N ILE A 87 2.13 5.06 14.00
CA ILE A 87 2.44 4.05 15.01
C ILE A 87 2.40 4.72 16.37
N LEU A 88 1.32 4.49 17.10
CA LEU A 88 1.15 5.03 18.44
C LEU A 88 1.78 4.10 19.48
N GLY A 89 2.95 4.48 19.98
CA GLY A 89 3.52 3.86 21.18
C GLY A 89 2.80 4.36 22.43
N LYS A 90 2.42 3.46 23.36
CA LYS A 90 2.20 3.90 24.74
C LYS A 90 3.55 4.31 25.32
N LEU A 91 3.67 5.58 25.69
CA LEU A 91 4.72 6.09 26.58
C LEU A 91 4.59 5.42 27.96
#